data_AF-A0A067FRM8-F1
#
_entry.id   AF-A0A067FRM8-F1
#
_cell.length_a   1.000
_cell.length_b   1.000
_cell.length_c   1.000
_cell.angle_alpha   90.00
_cell.angle_beta   90.00
_cell.angle_gamma   90.00
#
_symmetry.space_group_name_H-M   'P 1'
#
loop_
_entity.id
_entity.type
_entity.pdbx_description
1 polymer ?
#
loop_
_entity_poly.entity_id
_entity_poly.type
_entity_poly.pdbx_seq_one_letter_code
_entity_poly.pdbx_strand_id
1 'polypeptide(L)' 'LEACIHPFFDELRDPNARLPNGRPFPPLFNFKPQELKGASKELLSKLIPEHARKQCPFLGF' A
#
# COMPACT_ATOMS: atom_id res chain seq x y z
N LEU A 1 0.74 10.40 -4.92
CA LEU A 1 0.22 9.40 -3.94
C LEU A 1 -1.30 9.44 -3.80
N GLU A 2 -1.95 10.58 -4.00
CA GLU A 2 -3.43 10.66 -3.93
C GLU A 2 -4.14 9.77 -4.96
N ALA A 3 -3.63 9.67 -6.19
CA ALA A 3 -4.17 8.71 -7.17
C ALA A 3 -4.06 7.24 -6.72
N CYS A 4 -3.04 6.92 -5.91
CA CYS A 4 -2.86 5.56 -5.42
C CYS A 4 -3.98 5.17 -4.45
N ILE A 5 -4.53 6.11 -3.67
CA ILE A 5 -5.66 5.88 -2.75
C ILE A 5 -7.04 5.90 -3.43
N HIS A 6 -7.08 5.96 -4.75
CA HIS A 6 -8.34 5.95 -5.49
C HIS A 6 -9.04 4.57 -5.35
N PRO A 7 -10.39 4.51 -5.27
CA PRO A 7 -11.14 3.26 -5.14
C PRO A 7 -10.87 2.22 -6.24
N PHE A 8 -10.44 2.69 -7.41
CA PHE A 8 -9.99 1.82 -8.51
C PHE A 8 -8.90 0.83 -8.07
N PHE A 9 -8.06 1.18 -7.09
CA PHE A 9 -6.99 0.34 -6.57
C PHE A 9 -7.35 -0.38 -5.27
N ASP A 10 -8.61 -0.35 -4.82
CA ASP A 10 -9.01 -1.01 -3.56
C ASP A 10 -8.81 -2.53 -3.60
N GLU A 11 -8.99 -3.15 -4.77
CA GLU A 11 -8.74 -4.59 -4.95
C GLU A 11 -7.27 -4.94 -4.64
N LEU A 12 -6.31 -4.07 -4.95
CA LEU A 12 -4.89 -4.30 -4.65
C LEU A 12 -4.58 -4.25 -3.15
N ARG A 13 -5.49 -3.70 -2.34
CA ARG A 13 -5.39 -3.65 -0.87
C ARG A 13 -6.12 -4.82 -0.20
N ASP A 14 -6.81 -5.68 -0.95
CA ASP A 14 -7.41 -6.86 -0.36
C ASP A 14 -6.32 -7.93 -0.13
N PRO A 15 -6.16 -8.46 1.10
CA PRO A 15 -5.13 -9.46 1.40
C PRO A 15 -5.34 -10.79 0.65
N ASN A 16 -6.54 -11.04 0.13
CA ASN A 16 -6.90 -12.24 -0.62
C ASN A 16 -6.83 -12.03 -2.13
N ALA A 17 -6.73 -10.79 -2.60
CA ALA A 17 -6.67 -10.50 -4.03
C ALA A 17 -5.37 -11.03 -4.64
N ARG A 18 -5.48 -11.50 -5.88
CA ARG A 18 -4.42 -12.18 -6.61
C ARG A 18 -4.44 -11.74 -8.06
N LEU A 19 -3.31 -11.95 -8.73
CA LEU A 19 -3.25 -11.80 -10.17
C LEU A 19 -4.22 -12.79 -10.85
N PRO A 20 -4.72 -12.49 -12.06
CA PRO A 20 -5.62 -13.39 -12.80
C PRO A 20 -5.07 -14.81 -13.02
N ASN A 21 -3.76 -14.99 -12.90
CA ASN A 21 -3.07 -16.29 -12.96
C ASN A 21 -2.99 -17.03 -11.61
N GLY A 22 -3.64 -16.53 -10.57
CA GLY A 22 -3.66 -17.09 -9.21
C GLY A 22 -2.39 -16.83 -8.37
N ARG A 23 -1.39 -16.12 -8.92
CA ARG A 23 -0.17 -15.76 -8.18
C ARG A 23 -0.43 -14.58 -7.24
N PRO A 24 0.29 -14.49 -6.11
CA PRO A 24 0.23 -13.29 -5.26
C PRO A 24 0.71 -12.06 -6.05
N PHE A 25 0.24 -10.89 -5.64
CA PHE A 25 0.75 -9.65 -6.18
C PHE A 25 2.25 -9.47 -5.85
N PRO A 26 3.00 -8.74 -6.69
CA PRO A 26 4.33 -8.25 -6.31
C PRO A 26 4.23 -7.35 -5.07
N PRO A 27 5.35 -6.99 -4.41
CA PRO A 27 5.31 -6.01 -3.32
C PRO A 27 4.79 -4.66 -3.85
N LEU A 28 3.56 -4.31 -3.48
CA LEU A 28 2.87 -3.09 -3.92
C LEU A 28 3.02 -1.92 -2.94
N PHE A 29 3.30 -2.23 -1.67
CA PHE A 29 3.30 -1.27 -0.57
C PHE A 29 4.69 -1.08 0.04
N ASN A 30 5.75 -1.43 -0.68
CA ASN A 30 7.14 -1.29 -0.27
C ASN A 30 7.71 0.12 -0.54
N PHE A 31 6.93 1.16 -0.22
CA PHE A 31 7.35 2.54 -0.42
C PHE A 31 8.64 2.85 0.36
N LYS A 32 9.45 3.76 -0.17
CA LYS A 32 10.65 4.29 0.51
C LYS A 32 10.30 5.55 1.29
N PRO A 33 11.09 5.93 2.31
CA PRO A 33 10.87 7.16 3.08
C PRO A 33 10.78 8.43 2.20
N GLN A 34 11.58 8.48 1.15
CA GLN A 34 11.58 9.59 0.18
C GLN A 34 10.30 9.67 -0.66
N GLU A 35 9.65 8.54 -0.95
CA GLU A 35 8.41 8.49 -1.75
C GLU A 35 7.21 8.97 -0.92
N LEU A 36 7.28 8.81 0.39
CA LEU A 36 6.26 9.20 1.34
C LEU A 36 6.51 10.61 1.91
N LYS A 37 7.58 11.28 1.48
CA LYS A 37 7.90 12.63 1.92
C LYS A 37 6.79 13.58 1.48
N GLY A 38 6.15 14.23 2.44
CA GLY A 38 5.02 15.15 2.19
C GLY A 38 3.64 14.48 2.16
N ALA A 39 3.55 13.17 2.38
CA ALA A 39 2.27 12.49 2.58
C ALA A 39 1.74 12.71 4.00
N SER A 40 0.48 13.11 4.12
CA SER A 40 -0.21 13.22 5.41
C SER A 40 -0.42 11.85 6.05
N LYS A 41 -0.51 11.79 7.39
CA LYS A 41 -0.77 10.53 8.12
C LYS A 41 -2.04 9.80 7.65
N GLU A 42 -3.10 10.54 7.31
CA GLU A 42 -4.33 9.95 6.75
C GLU A 42 -4.09 9.29 5.39
N LEU A 43 -3.29 9.93 4.53
CA LEU A 43 -2.95 9.39 3.22
C LEU A 43 -2.13 8.11 3.39
N LEU A 44 -1.17 8.09 4.33
CA LEU A 44 -0.38 6.90 4.65
C LEU A 44 -1.24 5.73 5.15
N SER A 45 -2.24 6.01 5.99
CA SER A 45 -3.17 4.99 6.49
C SER A 45 -4.03 4.38 5.37
N LYS A 46 -4.45 5.19 4.40
CA LYS A 46 -5.18 4.71 3.20
C LYS A 46 -4.28 4.03 2.17
N LEU A 47 -3.03 4.48 2.06
CA LEU A 47 -2.07 3.97 1.10
C LEU A 47 -1.51 2.61 1.52
N ILE A 48 -1.25 2.42 2.82
CA ILE A 48 -0.58 1.23 3.36
C ILE A 48 -1.56 0.49 4.29
N PRO A 49 -2.20 -0.58 3.79
CA PRO A 49 -3.13 -1.37 4.60
C PRO A 49 -2.41 -2.13 5.72
N GLU A 50 -3.14 -2.52 6.77
CA GLU A 50 -2.54 -3.11 7.98
C GLU A 50 -1.69 -4.35 7.72
N HIS A 51 -2.15 -5.24 6.83
CA HIS A 51 -1.42 -6.45 6.47
C HIS A 51 -0.10 -6.14 5.73
N ALA A 52 0.00 -4.98 5.09
CA ALA A 52 1.15 -4.55 4.31
C ALA A 52 2.11 -3.64 5.08
N ARG A 53 1.77 -3.21 6.31
CA ARG A 53 2.66 -2.38 7.16
C ARG A 53 4.04 -3.00 7.37
N LYS A 54 4.14 -4.32 7.37
CA LYS A 54 5.41 -5.07 7.43
C LYS A 54 6.35 -4.75 6.26
N GLN A 55 5.84 -4.27 5.13
CA GLN A 55 6.62 -3.85 3.96
C GLN A 55 7.21 -2.44 4.10
N CYS A 56 6.72 -1.63 5.05
CA CYS A 56 7.25 -0.31 5.38
C CYS A 56 7.65 -0.22 6.87
N PRO A 57 8.73 -0.91 7.29
CA PRO A 57 9.12 -0.96 8.71
C PRO A 57 9.52 0.40 9.29
N PHE A 58 9.85 1.38 8.45
CA PHE A 58 10.30 2.70 8.86
C PHE A 58 9.15 3.67 9.22
N LEU A 59 7.88 3.29 8.97
CA LEU A 59 6.73 4.15 9.29
C LEU A 59 6.32 4.12 10.77
N GLY A 60 6.93 3.25 11.58
CA GLY A 60 6.75 3.26 13.03
C GLY A 60 5.28 3.13 13.48
N PHE A 61 4.52 2.27 12.79
CA PHE A 61 3.16 1.90 13.19
C PHE A 61 3.16 1.07 14.48
#